data_AF-A0A248KI77-F1
#
_entry.id   AF-A0A248KI77-F1
#
_cell.length_a   1.000
_cell.length_b   1.000
_cell.length_c   1.000
_cell.angle_alpha   90.00
_cell.angle_beta   90.00
_cell.angle_gamma   90.00
#
_symmetry.space_group_name_H-M   'P 1'
#
loop_
_entity.id
_entity.type
_entity.pdbx_description
1 polymer ?
#
loop_
_entity_poly.entity_id
_entity_poly.type
_entity_poly.pdbx_seq_one_letter_code
_entity_poly.pdbx_strand_id
1 'polypeptide(L)'
;MNTADRSLSGLDIALRRRFHFIEMQPDCSLLADIEIEDNGTCVNIGDLLNIINQRIEVLLDRDHCIGHAILLPLKDDPSVSLLAHIFSSQIIPLLQEYFFEDWERISLVLNDDNRRDARWRFIRQPGEETSLTALFGAQRAATLQDRRWVLNPQAFHHLESYLYISGAV
;
A
#
# COMPACT_ATOMS: atom_id res chain seq x y z
N MET A 1 21.24 9.34 0.17
CA MET A 1 20.38 10.21 1.02
C MET A 1 18.96 9.71 0.86
N ASN A 2 18.18 9.65 1.93
CA ASN A 2 16.75 9.35 1.81
C ASN A 2 16.07 10.59 1.20
N THR A 3 15.47 10.45 0.00
CA THR A 3 14.87 11.59 -0.73
C THR A 3 13.43 11.87 -0.30
N ALA A 4 12.72 10.90 0.28
CA ALA A 4 11.41 11.11 0.90
C ALA A 4 11.51 12.00 2.16
N ASP A 5 12.63 11.93 2.88
CA ASP A 5 12.85 12.70 4.11
C ASP A 5 13.32 14.14 3.80
N ARG A 6 12.37 15.07 3.84
CA ARG A 6 12.63 16.51 3.65
C ARG A 6 13.11 17.22 4.93
N SER A 7 13.26 16.54 6.06
CA SER A 7 13.77 17.17 7.30
C SER A 7 15.22 17.66 7.15
N LEU A 8 15.97 17.12 6.19
CA LEU A 8 17.38 17.41 5.94
C LEU A 8 17.64 18.36 4.77
N SER A 9 16.61 18.97 4.18
CA SER A 9 16.76 19.82 2.98
C SER A 9 17.79 20.96 3.12
N GLY A 10 17.96 21.51 4.33
CA GLY A 10 18.96 22.56 4.60
C GLY A 10 20.40 22.08 4.56
N LEU A 11 20.66 20.85 5.02
CA LEU A 11 21.98 20.20 4.99
C LEU A 11 22.35 19.79 3.55
N ASP A 12 21.33 19.47 2.76
CA ASP A 12 21.44 19.00 1.38
C ASP A 12 22.13 20.01 0.43
N ILE A 13 21.84 21.31 0.56
CA ILE A 13 22.40 22.35 -0.33
C ILE A 13 23.94 22.41 -0.27
N ALA A 14 24.53 22.25 0.92
CA ALA A 14 25.98 22.28 1.10
C ALA A 14 26.64 21.01 0.53
N LEU A 15 25.98 19.85 0.68
CA LEU A 15 26.45 18.57 0.14
C LEU A 15 26.32 18.52 -1.39
N ARG A 16 25.24 19.06 -1.97
CA ARG A 16 24.99 19.13 -3.42
C ARG A 16 26.10 19.80 -4.23
N ARG A 17 26.90 20.66 -3.60
CA ARG A 17 28.04 21.32 -4.25
C ARG A 17 29.36 20.54 -4.16
N ARG A 18 29.42 19.47 -3.36
CA ARG A 18 30.65 18.73 -3.03
C ARG A 18 30.62 17.27 -3.41
N PHE A 19 29.43 16.70 -3.60
CA PHE A 19 29.25 15.30 -3.93
C PHE A 19 28.58 15.15 -5.30
N HIS A 20 28.91 14.06 -5.99
CA HIS A 20 28.15 13.58 -7.13
C HIS A 20 27.00 12.73 -6.59
N PHE A 21 25.78 13.05 -7.00
CA PHE A 21 24.58 12.33 -6.58
C PHE A 21 24.22 11.34 -7.66
N ILE A 22 24.26 10.05 -7.31
CA ILE A 22 23.76 8.96 -8.15
C ILE A 22 22.44 8.53 -7.53
N GLU A 23 21.37 8.69 -8.29
CA GLU A 23 20.03 8.31 -7.88
C GLU A 23 19.90 6.78 -7.90
N MET A 24 19.33 6.21 -6.84
CA MET A 24 19.09 4.78 -6.71
C MET A 24 17.59 4.54 -6.63
N GLN A 25 16.97 4.36 -7.80
CA GLN A 25 15.54 4.08 -7.91
C GLN A 25 15.21 2.64 -7.46
N PRO A 26 13.98 2.37 -6.99
CA PRO A 26 13.55 1.01 -6.71
C PRO A 26 13.63 0.11 -7.95
N ASP A 27 14.50 -0.88 -7.88
CA ASP A 27 14.62 -1.90 -8.92
C ASP A 27 13.65 -3.07 -8.68
N CYS A 28 12.52 -3.06 -9.39
CA CYS A 28 11.52 -4.15 -9.30
C CYS A 28 11.98 -5.43 -10.01
N SER A 29 12.99 -5.37 -10.89
CA SER A 29 13.48 -6.55 -11.61
C SER A 29 14.13 -7.58 -10.69
N LEU A 30 14.64 -7.13 -9.54
CA LEU A 30 15.19 -8.01 -8.49
C LEU A 30 14.14 -8.91 -7.83
N LEU A 31 12.85 -8.63 -8.05
CA LEU A 31 11.71 -9.38 -7.52
C LEU A 31 10.96 -10.15 -8.63
N ALA A 32 11.41 -10.06 -9.89
CA ALA A 32 10.69 -10.63 -11.04
C ALA A 32 10.55 -12.15 -10.98
N ASP A 33 11.51 -12.84 -10.35
CA ASP A 33 11.50 -14.30 -10.19
C ASP A 33 10.71 -14.78 -8.94
N ILE A 34 10.10 -13.86 -8.20
CA ILE A 34 9.35 -14.18 -6.97
C ILE A 34 7.87 -14.24 -7.32
N GLU A 35 7.33 -15.45 -7.27
CA GLU A 35 5.92 -15.75 -7.44
C GLU A 35 5.38 -16.43 -6.19
N ILE A 36 4.20 -16.01 -5.75
CA ILE A 36 3.47 -16.66 -4.67
C ILE A 36 2.24 -17.29 -5.29
N GLU A 37 2.08 -18.60 -5.07
CA GLU A 37 0.93 -19.37 -5.55
C GLU A 37 0.11 -19.88 -4.36
N ASP A 38 -1.20 -19.68 -4.41
CA ASP A 38 -2.14 -20.24 -3.45
C ASP A 38 -3.50 -20.47 -4.13
N ASN A 39 -4.09 -21.64 -3.90
CA ASN A 39 -5.44 -22.01 -4.37
C ASN A 39 -5.69 -21.73 -5.88
N GLY A 40 -4.69 -21.94 -6.73
CA GLY A 40 -4.77 -21.70 -8.18
C GLY A 40 -4.68 -20.23 -8.61
N THR A 41 -4.38 -19.34 -7.67
CA THR A 41 -4.02 -17.94 -7.93
C THR A 41 -2.50 -17.80 -7.84
N CYS A 42 -1.89 -17.08 -8.77
CA CYS A 42 -0.46 -16.75 -8.75
C CYS A 42 -0.28 -15.24 -8.83
N VAL A 43 0.62 -14.67 -8.02
CA VAL A 43 0.96 -13.25 -8.02
C VAL A 43 2.46 -13.09 -8.14
N ASN A 44 2.89 -12.35 -9.17
CA ASN A 44 4.27 -11.91 -9.34
C ASN A 44 4.55 -10.68 -8.47
N ILE A 45 5.57 -10.76 -7.61
CA ILE A 45 5.87 -9.71 -6.63
C ILE A 45 6.54 -8.49 -7.27
N GLY A 46 7.35 -8.69 -8.32
CA GLY A 46 7.93 -7.59 -9.09
C GLY A 46 6.86 -6.73 -9.76
N ASP A 47 5.89 -7.36 -10.43
CA ASP A 47 4.77 -6.66 -11.06
C ASP A 47 3.88 -5.95 -10.04
N LEU A 48 3.62 -6.60 -8.90
CA LEU A 48 2.85 -6.02 -7.79
C LEU A 48 3.49 -4.72 -7.29
N LEU A 49 4.80 -4.75 -6.97
CA LEU A 49 5.51 -3.58 -6.49
C LEU A 49 5.56 -2.48 -7.56
N ASN A 50 5.80 -2.84 -8.82
CA ASN A 50 5.84 -1.90 -9.93
C ASN A 50 4.53 -1.13 -10.08
N ILE A 51 3.38 -1.81 -10.04
CA ILE A 51 2.07 -1.16 -10.14
C ILE A 51 1.78 -0.26 -8.91
N ILE A 52 2.14 -0.71 -7.71
CA ILE A 52 2.02 0.12 -6.50
C ILE A 52 2.85 1.40 -6.64
N ASN A 53 4.11 1.29 -7.08
CA ASN A 53 5.01 2.42 -7.25
C ASN A 53 4.54 3.38 -8.34
N GLN A 54 4.00 2.89 -9.47
CA GLN A 54 3.40 3.75 -10.49
C GLN A 54 2.24 4.58 -9.94
N ARG A 55 1.38 4.00 -9.09
CA ARG A 55 0.27 4.72 -8.47
C ARG A 55 0.75 5.73 -7.44
N ILE A 56 1.76 5.39 -6.65
CA ILE A 56 2.39 6.33 -5.70
C ILE A 56 3.01 7.51 -6.45
N GLU A 57 3.75 7.26 -7.54
CA GLU A 57 4.38 8.32 -8.33
C GLU A 57 3.35 9.29 -8.93
N VAL A 58 2.19 8.78 -9.37
CA VAL A 58 1.09 9.61 -9.88
C VAL A 58 0.43 10.44 -8.77
N LEU A 59 0.28 9.88 -7.56
CA LEU A 59 -0.46 10.51 -6.46
C LEU A 59 0.42 11.41 -5.57
N LEU A 60 1.74 11.18 -5.55
CA LEU A 60 2.73 11.91 -4.76
C LEU A 60 3.89 12.37 -5.64
N ASP A 61 4.96 11.58 -5.72
CA ASP A 61 6.14 11.79 -6.56
C ASP A 61 7.01 10.51 -6.56
N ARG A 62 8.11 10.54 -7.32
CA ARG A 62 9.07 9.44 -7.44
C ARG A 62 9.87 9.15 -6.18
N ASP A 63 10.03 10.14 -5.29
CA ASP A 63 10.88 10.02 -4.10
C ASP A 63 10.22 9.16 -3.01
N HIS A 64 8.90 8.96 -3.11
CA HIS A 64 8.10 8.13 -2.21
C HIS A 64 7.88 6.71 -2.74
N CYS A 65 8.51 6.31 -3.85
CA CYS A 65 8.40 4.93 -4.32
C CYS A 65 8.96 3.95 -3.28
N ILE A 66 8.26 2.84 -3.08
CA ILE A 66 8.61 1.79 -2.14
C ILE A 66 9.82 1.01 -2.69
N GLY A 67 10.87 0.92 -1.89
CA GLY A 67 12.09 0.17 -2.23
C GLY A 67 11.87 -1.35 -2.22
N HIS A 68 12.49 -2.05 -3.16
CA HIS A 68 12.41 -3.53 -3.29
C HIS A 68 12.91 -4.29 -2.06
N ALA A 69 13.75 -3.67 -1.23
CA ALA A 69 14.32 -4.30 -0.03
C ALA A 69 13.24 -4.81 0.96
N ILE A 70 12.07 -4.16 1.02
CA ILE A 70 10.94 -4.56 1.86
C ILE A 70 10.41 -5.95 1.48
N LEU A 71 10.50 -6.32 0.20
CA LEU A 71 9.96 -7.57 -0.35
C LEU A 71 11.04 -8.64 -0.59
N LEU A 72 12.33 -8.31 -0.47
CA LEU A 72 13.42 -9.29 -0.62
C LEU A 72 13.32 -10.52 0.31
N PRO A 73 12.79 -10.44 1.56
CA PRO A 73 12.61 -11.63 2.38
C PRO A 73 11.74 -12.72 1.74
N LEU A 74 10.85 -12.36 0.80
CA LEU A 74 10.02 -13.32 0.06
C LEU A 74 10.83 -14.20 -0.90
N LYS A 75 12.10 -13.85 -1.17
CA LYS A 75 13.00 -14.70 -1.93
C LYS A 75 13.37 -15.97 -1.18
N ASP A 76 13.46 -15.88 0.15
CA ASP A 76 13.77 -17.01 1.02
C ASP A 76 12.50 -17.75 1.48
N ASP A 77 11.39 -17.02 1.67
CA ASP A 77 10.09 -17.57 2.05
C ASP A 77 8.94 -16.95 1.22
N PRO A 78 8.62 -17.51 0.04
CA PRO A 78 7.55 -17.00 -0.83
C PRO A 78 6.15 -17.42 -0.33
N SER A 79 5.81 -17.08 0.92
CA SER A 79 4.53 -17.43 1.53
C SER A 79 3.55 -16.25 1.60
N VAL A 80 2.26 -16.54 1.44
CA VAL A 80 1.17 -15.55 1.63
C VAL A 80 1.20 -14.97 3.04
N SER A 81 1.57 -15.77 4.05
CA SER A 81 1.69 -15.32 5.44
C SER A 81 2.78 -14.26 5.61
N LEU A 82 3.94 -14.44 4.97
CA LEU A 82 5.00 -13.44 5.03
C LEU A 82 4.61 -12.17 4.25
N LEU A 83 3.98 -12.32 3.07
CA LEU A 83 3.45 -11.20 2.31
C LEU A 83 2.43 -10.38 3.13
N ALA A 84 1.49 -11.07 3.80
CA ALA A 84 0.50 -10.47 4.70
C ALA A 84 1.16 -9.69 5.83
N HIS A 85 2.20 -10.25 6.43
CA HIS A 85 2.96 -9.60 7.48
C HIS A 85 3.68 -8.34 6.98
N ILE A 86 4.35 -8.41 5.83
CA ILE A 86 5.04 -7.25 5.21
C ILE A 86 4.03 -6.14 4.91
N PHE A 87 2.88 -6.49 4.31
CA PHE A 87 1.86 -5.50 3.98
C PHE A 87 1.30 -4.81 5.23
N SER A 88 0.89 -5.59 6.23
CA SER A 88 0.25 -5.05 7.43
C SER A 88 1.22 -4.28 8.35
N SER A 89 2.49 -4.68 8.42
CA SER A 89 3.46 -4.08 9.35
C SER A 89 4.37 -3.02 8.73
N GLN A 90 4.53 -3.00 7.39
CA GLN A 90 5.45 -2.10 6.71
C GLN A 90 4.75 -1.27 5.64
N ILE A 91 4.15 -1.90 4.62
CA ILE A 91 3.61 -1.16 3.46
C ILE A 91 2.42 -0.28 3.86
N ILE A 92 1.44 -0.81 4.59
CA ILE A 92 0.25 -0.03 5.00
C ILE A 92 0.64 1.13 5.92
N PRO A 93 1.44 0.93 6.99
CA PRO A 93 1.93 2.05 7.81
C PRO A 93 2.72 3.10 7.00
N LEU A 94 3.54 2.67 6.04
CA LEU A 94 4.28 3.59 5.17
C LEU A 94 3.33 4.44 4.30
N LEU A 95 2.30 3.82 3.72
CA LEU A 95 1.29 4.54 2.96
C LEU A 95 0.48 5.51 3.85
N GLN A 96 0.20 5.14 5.11
CA GLN A 96 -0.42 6.06 6.07
C GLN A 96 0.44 7.30 6.31
N GLU A 97 1.75 7.13 6.46
CA GLU A 97 2.69 8.23 6.63
C GLU A 97 2.75 9.11 5.36
N TYR A 98 2.92 8.49 4.19
CA TYR A 98 3.04 9.19 2.90
C TYR A 98 1.79 10.00 2.54
N PHE A 99 0.61 9.48 2.85
CA PHE A 99 -0.66 10.10 2.53
C PHE A 99 -1.31 10.83 3.72
N PHE A 100 -0.61 10.99 4.85
CA PHE A 100 -1.14 11.64 6.06
C PHE A 100 -2.51 11.08 6.50
N GLU A 101 -2.62 9.76 6.53
CA GLU A 101 -3.86 9.02 6.82
C GLU A 101 -5.03 9.31 5.85
N ASP A 102 -4.76 9.81 4.64
CA ASP A 102 -5.76 9.91 3.56
C ASP A 102 -6.06 8.53 2.97
N TRP A 103 -6.96 7.82 3.63
CA TRP A 103 -7.37 6.47 3.28
C TRP A 103 -8.02 6.34 1.90
N GLU A 104 -8.59 7.42 1.35
CA GLU A 104 -9.12 7.41 -0.02
C GLU A 104 -7.97 7.27 -1.02
N ARG A 105 -6.88 8.04 -0.84
CA ARG A 105 -5.67 7.89 -1.67
C ARG A 105 -4.99 6.54 -1.48
N ILE A 106 -4.92 6.03 -0.25
CA ILE A 106 -4.36 4.70 0.00
C ILE A 106 -5.20 3.63 -0.72
N SER A 107 -6.53 3.76 -0.70
CA SER A 107 -7.44 2.86 -1.42
C SER A 107 -7.19 2.88 -2.94
N LEU A 108 -6.91 4.05 -3.52
CA LEU A 108 -6.52 4.17 -4.94
C LEU A 108 -5.20 3.45 -5.25
N VAL A 109 -4.19 3.55 -4.38
CA VAL A 109 -2.91 2.83 -4.53
C VAL A 109 -3.13 1.32 -4.56
N LEU A 110 -3.99 0.81 -3.67
CA LEU A 110 -4.33 -0.62 -3.56
C LEU A 110 -5.41 -1.08 -4.55
N ASN A 111 -5.96 -0.15 -5.35
CA ASN A 111 -7.08 -0.41 -6.26
C ASN A 111 -8.23 -1.14 -5.55
N ASP A 112 -8.56 -0.70 -4.34
CA ASP A 112 -9.62 -1.29 -3.50
C ASP A 112 -11.00 -0.74 -3.88
N ASP A 113 -11.08 0.51 -4.31
CA ASP A 113 -12.30 1.22 -4.70
C ASP A 113 -12.97 0.62 -5.95
N ASN A 114 -12.16 0.19 -6.91
CA ASN A 114 -12.61 -0.40 -8.18
C ASN A 114 -12.95 -1.90 -8.07
N ARG A 115 -12.80 -2.53 -6.89
CA ARG A 115 -13.09 -3.98 -6.74
C ARG A 115 -14.57 -4.26 -6.72
N ARG A 116 -15.00 -5.25 -7.52
CA ARG A 116 -16.37 -5.77 -7.51
C ARG A 116 -16.69 -6.53 -6.21
N ASP A 117 -15.76 -7.33 -5.71
CA ASP A 117 -15.93 -8.05 -4.45
C ASP A 117 -15.38 -7.22 -3.27
N ALA A 118 -16.27 -6.73 -2.42
CA ALA A 118 -15.91 -5.94 -1.26
C ALA A 118 -15.27 -6.78 -0.12
N ARG A 119 -15.38 -8.12 -0.17
CA ARG A 119 -14.88 -9.01 0.89
C ARG A 119 -13.37 -8.99 1.03
N TRP A 120 -12.67 -8.79 -0.08
CA TRP A 120 -11.21 -8.86 -0.17
C TRP A 120 -10.53 -7.51 -0.35
N ARG A 121 -11.22 -6.40 -0.04
CA ARG A 121 -10.59 -5.09 0.07
C ARG A 121 -9.72 -5.04 1.32
N PHE A 122 -8.51 -4.50 1.21
CA PHE A 122 -7.63 -4.30 2.37
C PHE A 122 -8.18 -3.23 3.31
N ILE A 123 -8.81 -2.20 2.75
CA ILE A 123 -9.37 -1.07 3.47
C ILE A 123 -10.86 -0.97 3.14
N ARG A 124 -11.68 -0.83 4.17
CA ARG A 124 -13.14 -0.69 4.02
C ARG A 124 -13.69 0.35 4.98
N GLN A 125 -14.84 0.91 4.65
CA GLN A 125 -15.63 1.67 5.60
C GLN A 125 -16.26 0.72 6.62
N PRO A 126 -16.46 1.15 7.89
CA PRO A 126 -17.20 0.38 8.87
C PRO A 126 -18.56 -0.01 8.29
N GLY A 127 -18.86 -1.31 8.27
CA GLY A 127 -20.16 -1.80 7.85
C GLY A 127 -21.28 -1.48 8.86
N GLU A 128 -22.45 -2.08 8.64
CA GLU A 128 -23.64 -1.89 9.48
C GLU A 128 -23.41 -2.24 10.96
N GLU A 129 -22.41 -3.08 11.27
CA GLU A 129 -22.03 -3.49 12.63
C GLU A 129 -21.67 -2.31 13.54
N THR A 130 -21.24 -1.18 12.99
CA THR A 130 -21.00 0.07 13.75
C THR A 130 -21.78 1.24 13.16
N SER A 131 -23.07 1.01 12.89
CA SER A 131 -23.98 2.02 12.34
C SER A 131 -23.95 3.32 13.15
N LEU A 132 -23.79 4.45 12.47
CA LEU A 132 -23.91 5.79 13.06
C LEU A 132 -25.22 5.96 13.85
N THR A 133 -26.28 5.27 13.43
CA THR A 133 -27.58 5.25 14.11
C THR A 133 -27.49 4.65 15.50
N ALA A 134 -26.72 3.57 15.68
CA ALA A 134 -26.50 2.95 16.98
C ALA A 134 -25.64 3.85 17.90
N LEU A 135 -24.71 4.62 17.34
CA LEU A 135 -23.80 5.48 18.11
C LEU A 135 -24.41 6.84 18.50
N PHE A 136 -25.12 7.48 17.57
CA PHE A 136 -25.56 8.88 17.70
C PHE A 136 -27.10 9.04 17.68
N GLY A 137 -27.85 7.97 17.44
CA GLY A 137 -29.29 7.99 17.21
C GLY A 137 -29.66 8.45 15.79
N ALA A 138 -30.84 8.05 15.31
CA ALA A 138 -31.26 8.22 13.90
C ALA A 138 -31.23 9.67 13.40
N GLN A 139 -31.68 10.63 14.23
CA GLN A 139 -31.75 12.05 13.83
C GLN A 139 -30.37 12.68 13.59
N ARG A 140 -29.37 12.33 14.41
CA ARG A 140 -28.00 12.86 14.27
C ARG A 140 -27.20 12.07 13.24
N ALA A 141 -27.41 10.75 13.16
CA ALA A 141 -26.79 9.91 12.16
C ALA A 141 -27.09 10.37 10.73
N ALA A 142 -28.32 10.82 10.46
CA ALA A 142 -28.71 11.33 9.14
C ALA A 142 -27.94 12.59 8.69
N THR A 143 -27.34 13.33 9.63
CA THR A 143 -26.54 14.54 9.33
C THR A 143 -25.04 14.28 9.27
N LEU A 144 -24.60 13.07 9.61
CA LEU A 144 -23.18 12.71 9.71
C LEU A 144 -22.78 11.83 8.53
N GLN A 145 -21.56 12.04 8.04
CA GLN A 145 -20.89 11.12 7.11
C GLN A 145 -19.91 10.26 7.90
N ASP A 146 -19.96 8.95 7.74
CA ASP A 146 -18.95 8.08 8.33
C ASP A 146 -17.67 8.19 7.51
N ARG A 147 -16.64 8.79 8.10
CA ARG A 147 -15.32 8.98 7.50
C ARG A 147 -14.28 8.02 8.07
N ARG A 148 -14.71 7.08 8.90
CA ARG A 148 -13.82 6.08 9.47
C ARG A 148 -13.44 5.08 8.39
N TRP A 149 -12.23 4.58 8.50
CA TRP A 149 -11.71 3.49 7.69
C TRP A 149 -11.18 2.42 8.63
N VAL A 150 -11.34 1.16 8.22
CA VAL A 150 -10.82 0.01 8.96
C VAL A 150 -10.06 -0.91 8.01
N LEU A 151 -8.97 -1.46 8.52
CA LEU A 151 -8.26 -2.54 7.84
C LEU A 151 -9.09 -3.83 7.91
N ASN A 152 -8.95 -4.66 6.88
CA ASN A 152 -9.54 -5.98 6.79
C ASN A 152 -8.44 -7.04 6.93
N PRO A 153 -8.20 -7.60 8.14
CA PRO A 153 -7.14 -8.57 8.37
C PRO A 153 -7.22 -9.79 7.46
N GLN A 154 -8.44 -10.21 7.09
CA GLN A 154 -8.65 -11.38 6.25
C GLN A 154 -8.13 -11.16 4.82
N ALA A 155 -8.26 -9.96 4.28
CA ALA A 155 -7.80 -9.65 2.92
C ALA A 155 -6.30 -9.88 2.75
N PHE A 156 -5.49 -9.63 3.78
CA PHE A 156 -4.04 -9.85 3.73
C PHE A 156 -3.65 -11.31 3.53
N HIS A 157 -4.49 -12.25 4.00
CA HIS A 157 -4.23 -13.68 3.87
C HIS A 157 -4.84 -14.31 2.63
N HIS A 158 -5.50 -13.51 1.76
CA HIS A 158 -6.06 -13.98 0.51
C HIS A 158 -5.29 -13.42 -0.69
N LEU A 159 -4.73 -14.32 -1.49
CA LEU A 159 -3.88 -13.95 -2.61
C LEU A 159 -4.62 -13.16 -3.70
N GLU A 160 -5.91 -13.43 -3.89
CA GLU A 160 -6.80 -12.66 -4.78
C GLU A 160 -6.72 -11.16 -4.49
N SER A 161 -6.60 -10.77 -3.21
CA SER A 161 -6.49 -9.36 -2.81
C SER A 161 -5.29 -8.67 -3.46
N TYR A 162 -4.19 -9.37 -3.68
CA TYR A 162 -2.99 -8.79 -4.30
C TYR A 162 -3.08 -8.80 -5.83
N LEU A 163 -3.72 -9.82 -6.41
CA LEU A 163 -3.95 -9.89 -7.86
C LEU A 163 -4.77 -8.70 -8.39
N TYR A 164 -5.76 -8.23 -7.62
CA TYR A 164 -6.53 -7.03 -7.99
C TYR A 164 -5.68 -5.76 -7.98
N ILE A 165 -4.58 -5.71 -7.21
CA ILE A 165 -3.65 -4.58 -7.27
C ILE A 165 -2.97 -4.54 -8.64
N SER A 166 -2.47 -5.68 -9.13
CA SER A 166 -1.77 -5.78 -10.42
C SER A 166 -2.68 -5.63 -11.64
N GLY A 167 -4.01 -5.63 -11.45
CA GLY A 167 -4.98 -5.35 -12.53
C GLY A 167 -5.24 -6.54 -13.46
N ALA A 168 -4.89 -7.76 -13.04
CA ALA A 168 -4.99 -8.97 -13.86
C ALA A 168 -6.38 -9.65 -13.84
N VAL A 169 -7.48 -8.88 -13.76
CA VAL A 169 -8.86 -9.43 -13.68
C VAL A 169 -9.79 -8.81 -14.72
#